data_AF-A0A1I6GGS5-F1
#
_entry.id   AF-A0A1I6GGS5-F1
#
_cell.length_a   1.000
_cell.length_b   1.000
_cell.length_c   1.000
_cell.angle_alpha   90.00
_cell.angle_beta   90.00
_cell.angle_gamma   90.00
#
_symmetry.space_group_name_H-M   'P 1'
#
loop_
_entity.id
_entity.type
_entity.pdbx_description
1 polymer ?
#
loop_
_entity_poly.entity_id
_entity_poly.type
_entity_poly.pdbx_seq_one_letter_code
_entity_poly.pdbx_strand_id
1 'polypeptide(L)' 'MSQAIDLMIAGMGFVFVFLIILVFATGIMSKIIGRFAPPEPATPARTPRAKSSAPAKVDPDTAEAIKKAIAQYRSRHKK' A
#
# COMPACT_ATOMS: atom_id res chain seq x y z
N MET A 1 -8.53 50.42 9.37
CA MET A 1 -7.46 49.40 9.32
C MET A 1 -7.64 48.33 10.39
N SER A 2 -7.72 48.69 11.68
CA SER A 2 -7.93 47.76 12.82
C SER A 2 -9.14 46.82 12.67
N GLN A 3 -10.31 47.34 12.29
CA GLN A 3 -11.54 46.55 12.18
C GLN A 3 -11.49 45.43 11.12
N ALA A 4 -10.70 45.62 10.05
CA ALA A 4 -10.50 44.59 9.03
C ALA A 4 -9.57 43.47 9.52
N ILE A 5 -8.59 43.82 10.35
CA ILE A 5 -7.68 42.87 10.99
C ILE A 5 -8.43 42.05 12.04
N ASP A 6 -9.26 42.69 12.86
CA ASP A 6 -10.10 41.99 13.85
C ASP A 6 -11.06 41.01 13.18
N LEU A 7 -11.69 41.41 12.07
CA LEU A 7 -12.56 40.53 11.29
C LEU A 7 -11.79 39.36 10.66
N MET A 8 -10.58 39.59 10.17
CA MET A 8 -9.71 38.54 9.62
C MET A 8 -9.30 37.54 10.71
N ILE A 9 -8.89 38.03 11.89
CA ILE A 9 -8.50 37.18 13.01
C ILE A 9 -9.70 36.39 13.54
N ALA A 10 -10.86 37.01 13.67
CA ALA A 10 -12.08 36.35 14.13
C ALA A 10 -12.53 35.26 13.15
N GLY A 11 -12.58 35.57 11.85
CA GLY A 11 -12.98 34.62 10.81
C GLY A 11 -11.97 33.48 10.63
N MET A 12 -10.69 33.81 10.49
CA MET A 12 -9.62 32.82 10.32
C MET A 12 -9.43 31.96 11.58
N GLY A 13 -9.53 32.56 12.77
CA GLY A 13 -9.41 31.87 14.04
C GLY A 13 -10.56 30.88 14.27
N PHE A 14 -11.80 31.27 14.00
CA PHE A 14 -12.95 30.37 14.10
C PHE A 14 -12.81 29.16 13.18
N VAL A 15 -12.45 29.39 11.91
CA VAL A 15 -12.23 28.30 10.95
C VAL A 15 -11.09 27.40 11.41
N PHE A 16 -9.98 27.96 11.91
CA PHE A 16 -8.85 27.17 12.41
C PHE A 16 -9.24 26.27 13.58
N VAL A 17 -9.97 26.80 14.58
CA VAL A 17 -10.47 26.02 15.72
C VAL A 17 -11.45 24.94 15.24
N PHE A 18 -12.34 25.26 14.32
CA PHE A 18 -13.28 24.30 13.74
C PHE A 18 -12.56 23.15 13.03
N LEU A 19 -11.54 23.45 12.23
CA LEU A 19 -10.73 22.43 11.56
C LEU A 19 -9.96 21.56 12.57
N ILE A 20 -9.40 22.14 13.63
CA ILE A 20 -8.76 21.37 14.71
C ILE A 20 -9.75 20.35 15.29
N ILE A 21 -10.97 20.80 15.63
CA ILE A 21 -12.01 19.93 16.17
C ILE A 21 -12.35 18.81 15.17
N LEU A 22 -12.50 19.12 13.88
CA LEU A 22 -12.76 18.12 12.85
C LEU A 22 -11.62 17.11 12.68
N VAL A 23 -10.36 17.55 12.75
CA VAL A 23 -9.20 16.65 12.69
C VAL A 23 -9.20 15.68 13.88
N PHE A 24 -9.49 16.17 15.09
CA PHE A 24 -9.63 15.29 16.25
C PHE A 24 -10.82 14.34 16.11
N ALA A 25 -11.97 14.82 15.65
CA ALA A 25 -13.16 13.99 15.44
C ALA A 25 -12.91 12.87 14.43
N THR A 26 -12.30 13.19 13.29
CA THR A 26 -11.95 12.19 12.26
C THR A 26 -10.85 11.24 12.74
N GLY A 27 -9.89 11.71 13.53
CA GLY A 27 -8.88 10.86 14.18
C GLY A 27 -9.49 9.90 15.20
N ILE A 28 -10.44 10.37 16.02
CA ILE A 28 -11.23 9.53 16.94
C ILE A 28 -12.01 8.50 16.15
N MET A 29 -12.69 8.91 15.08
CA MET A 29 -13.41 7.99 14.19
C MET A 29 -12.48 6.92 13.61
N SER A 30 -11.29 7.29 13.13
CA SER A 30 -10.29 6.33 12.64
C SER A 30 -9.84 5.34 13.72
N LYS A 31 -9.63 5.81 14.96
CA LYS A 31 -9.25 4.97 16.10
C LYS A 31 -10.38 4.03 16.55
N ILE A 32 -11.62 4.53 16.54
CA ILE A 32 -12.83 3.74 16.84
C ILE A 32 -12.98 2.66 15.77
N ILE A 33 -12.95 3.02 14.49
CA ILE A 33 -13.05 2.05 13.39
C ILE A 33 -11.93 1.01 13.49
N GLY A 34 -10.68 1.41 13.68
CA GLY A 34 -9.56 0.46 13.83
C GLY A 34 -9.62 -0.41 15.09
N ARG A 35 -10.39 0.00 16.12
CA ARG A 35 -10.55 -0.76 17.37
C ARG A 35 -11.76 -1.69 17.38
N PHE A 36 -12.86 -1.28 16.74
CA PHE A 36 -14.13 -2.01 16.71
C PHE A 36 -14.37 -2.78 15.41
N ALA A 37 -13.68 -2.44 14.32
CA ALA A 37 -13.64 -3.30 13.15
C ALA A 37 -12.77 -4.54 13.46
N PRO A 38 -13.17 -5.73 12.98
CA PRO A 38 -12.29 -6.90 12.99
C PRO A 38 -10.96 -6.55 12.33
N PRO A 39 -9.82 -7.12 12.80
CA PRO A 39 -8.56 -6.92 12.11
C PRO A 39 -8.75 -7.34 10.66
N GLU A 40 -8.62 -6.38 9.74
CA GLU A 40 -8.54 -6.69 8.33
C GLU A 40 -7.42 -7.73 8.19
N PRO A 41 -7.66 -8.88 7.54
CA PRO A 41 -6.63 -9.90 7.38
C PRO A 41 -5.43 -9.18 6.81
N ALA A 42 -4.31 -9.22 7.54
CA ALA A 42 -3.15 -8.41 7.26
C ALA A 42 -2.86 -8.47 5.76
N THR A 43 -3.22 -7.42 5.02
CA THR A 43 -2.70 -7.25 3.68
C THR A 43 -1.20 -7.23 3.93
N PRO A 44 -0.44 -8.22 3.42
CA PRO A 44 0.96 -8.32 3.75
C PRO A 44 1.55 -6.96 3.41
N ALA A 45 2.00 -6.24 4.44
CA ALA A 45 2.80 -5.05 4.25
C ALA A 45 3.82 -5.47 3.20
N ARG A 46 3.98 -4.69 2.13
CA ARG A 46 4.98 -4.96 1.10
C ARG A 46 6.34 -4.90 1.80
N THR A 47 6.75 -6.01 2.40
CA THR A 47 8.06 -6.20 2.97
C THR A 47 9.01 -6.00 1.81
N PRO A 48 10.06 -5.19 1.94
CA PRO A 48 11.15 -5.22 0.98
C PRO A 48 11.53 -6.69 0.80
N ARG A 49 11.34 -7.20 -0.41
CA ARG A 49 11.42 -8.61 -0.76
C ARG A 49 12.68 -9.19 -0.12
N ALA A 50 12.51 -9.98 0.94
CA ALA A 50 13.62 -10.75 1.48
C ALA A 50 14.13 -11.60 0.32
N LYS A 51 15.41 -11.43 -0.02
CA LYS A 51 16.06 -12.26 -1.04
C LYS A 51 15.90 -13.70 -0.55
N SER A 52 15.11 -14.48 -1.30
CA SER A 52 14.98 -15.93 -1.08
C SER A 52 16.39 -16.53 -1.09
N SER A 53 16.84 -16.99 0.07
CA SER A 53 18.09 -17.73 0.25
C SER A 53 17.89 -19.24 0.13
N ALA A 54 16.77 -19.68 -0.46
CA ALA A 54 16.63 -21.07 -0.88
C ALA A 54 17.17 -21.20 -2.31
N PRO A 55 18.17 -22.08 -2.57
CA PRO A 55 18.44 -22.46 -3.95
C PRO A 55 17.14 -23.04 -4.50
N ALA A 56 16.63 -22.48 -5.59
CA ALA A 56 15.51 -23.05 -6.30
C ALA A 56 15.95 -24.47 -6.72
N LYS A 57 15.53 -25.47 -5.94
CA LYS A 57 15.62 -26.88 -6.35
C LYS A 57 14.68 -26.98 -7.54
N VAL A 58 15.22 -26.75 -8.73
CA VAL A 58 14.51 -26.99 -9.96
C VAL A 58 14.31 -28.49 -10.01
N ASP A 59 13.06 -28.89 -9.93
CA ASP A 59 12.67 -30.28 -9.99
C ASP A 59 13.15 -30.88 -11.34
N PRO A 60 13.76 -32.08 -11.36
CA PRO A 60 14.31 -32.67 -12.58
C PRO A 60 13.29 -32.77 -13.72
N ASP A 61 12.02 -33.01 -13.41
CA ASP A 61 10.93 -33.00 -14.40
C ASP A 61 10.75 -31.62 -15.05
N THR A 62 10.91 -30.55 -14.26
CA THR A 62 10.81 -29.17 -14.77
C THR A 62 11.99 -28.87 -15.70
N ALA A 63 13.19 -29.33 -15.37
CA ALA A 63 14.36 -29.15 -16.23
C ALA A 63 14.22 -29.93 -17.55
N GLU A 64 13.64 -31.13 -17.53
CA GLU A 64 13.39 -31.91 -18.74
C GLU A 64 12.30 -31.30 -19.62
N ALA A 65 11.21 -30.83 -19.02
CA ALA A 65 10.14 -30.11 -19.72
C ALA A 65 10.67 -28.84 -20.42
N ILE A 66 11.53 -28.07 -19.75
CA ILE A 66 12.17 -26.87 -20.34
C ILE A 66 13.06 -27.27 -21.52
N LYS A 67 13.89 -28.32 -21.38
CA LYS A 67 14.74 -28.82 -22.48
C LYS A 67 13.92 -29.23 -23.70
N LYS A 68 12.82 -29.96 -23.49
CA LYS A 68 11.91 -30.39 -24.56
C LYS A 68 11.24 -29.20 -25.25
N ALA A 69 10.79 -28.21 -24.47
CA ALA A 69 10.21 -26.97 -24.99
C ALA A 69 11.19 -26.19 -25.87
N ILE A 70 12.46 -26.06 -25.44
CA ILE A 70 13.51 -25.38 -26.21
C ILE A 70 13.83 -26.14 -27.50
N ALA A 71 13.94 -27.47 -27.45
CA ALA A 71 14.18 -28.31 -28.63
C ALA A 71 13.04 -28.17 -29.66
N GLN A 72 11.79 -28.16 -29.20
CA GLN A 72 10.60 -27.98 -30.04
C GLN A 72 10.50 -26.57 -30.63
N TYR A 73 10.88 -25.53 -29.88
CA TYR A 73 10.94 -24.17 -30.39
C TYR A 73 12.00 -24.05 -31.50
N ARG A 74 13.20 -24.58 -31.26
CA ARG A 74 14.31 -24.51 -32.22
C ARG A 74 14.02 -25.30 -33.51
N SER A 75 13.34 -26.45 -33.42
CA SER A 75 12.93 -27.19 -34.61
C SER A 75 11.84 -26.46 -35.41
N ARG A 76 10.91 -25.77 -34.72
CA ARG A 76 9.89 -24.94 -35.37
C ARG A 76 10.45 -23.67 -36.01
N HIS A 77 11.49 -23.07 -35.44
CA HIS A 77 12.08 -21.80 -35.90
C HIS A 77 13.32 -21.96 -36.81
N LYS A 78 13.69 -23.19 -37.21
CA LYS A 78 14.79 -23.43 -38.17
C LYS A 78 14.27 -23.58 -39.62
N LYS A 79 13.40 -22.66 -40.05
CA LYS A 79 13.03 -22.47 -41.46
C LYS A 79 13.41 -21.08 -41.90
#